data_AF-A0A2E0N1U1-F1
#
_entry.id   AF-A0A2E0N1U1-F1
#
_cell.length_a   1.000
_cell.length_b   1.000
_cell.length_c   1.000
_cell.angle_alpha   90.00
_cell.angle_beta   90.00
_cell.angle_gamma   90.00
#
_symmetry.space_group_name_H-M   'P 1'
#
loop_
_entity.id
_entity.type
_entity.pdbx_description
1 polymer ?
#
loop_
_entity_poly.entity_id
_entity_poly.type
_entity_poly.pdbx_seq_one_letter_code
_entity_poly.pdbx_strand_id
1 'polypeptide(L)'
;MKIPHRKEYEPLYRECWLKQIKQDKTDNPRLEIRNRYMENGAKSKENGKLGGRPRKEPVNNLPLTKDAEVLNRMLQRKMTVTDAADIMGKSKKWAFNMKKKYDLPR
;
A
#
# COMPACT_ATOMS: atom_id res chain seq x y z
N MET A 1 44.39 -28.10 -17.34
CA MET A 1 44.82 -28.45 -15.96
C MET A 1 43.93 -29.54 -15.41
N LYS A 2 44.47 -30.72 -15.07
CA LYS A 2 43.76 -31.72 -14.26
C LYS A 2 44.15 -31.46 -12.80
N ILE A 3 43.20 -31.07 -11.97
CA ILE A 3 43.44 -30.84 -10.54
C ILE A 3 43.57 -32.23 -9.88
N PRO A 4 44.74 -32.59 -9.31
CA PRO A 4 44.93 -33.86 -8.62
C PRO A 4 43.93 -34.02 -7.47
N HIS A 5 43.44 -35.24 -7.22
CA HIS A 5 42.54 -35.60 -6.12
C HIS A 5 41.21 -34.83 -6.01
N ARG A 6 40.82 -34.09 -7.07
CA ARG A 6 39.55 -33.31 -7.09
C ARG A 6 38.36 -34.13 -6.60
N LYS A 7 38.19 -35.35 -7.11
CA LYS A 7 37.03 -36.21 -6.78
C LYS A 7 37.03 -36.68 -5.32
N GLU A 8 38.20 -36.82 -4.71
CA GLU A 8 38.37 -37.29 -3.32
C GLU A 8 38.06 -36.17 -2.32
N TYR A 9 38.47 -34.94 -2.65
CA TYR A 9 38.27 -33.78 -1.79
C TYR A 9 36.99 -32.98 -2.09
N GLU A 10 36.29 -33.25 -3.20
CA GLU A 10 35.03 -32.60 -3.56
C GLU A 10 33.94 -32.76 -2.47
N PRO A 11 33.75 -33.94 -1.84
CA PRO A 11 32.83 -34.09 -0.71
C PRO A 11 33.26 -33.25 0.50
N LEU A 12 34.55 -33.31 0.87
CA LEU A 12 35.09 -32.57 2.01
C LEU A 12 34.95 -31.05 1.81
N TYR A 13 35.28 -30.57 0.61
CA TYR A 13 35.13 -29.17 0.25
C TYR A 13 33.66 -28.74 0.33
N ARG A 14 32.73 -29.56 -0.17
CA ARG A 14 31.29 -29.29 -0.08
C ARG A 14 30.81 -29.21 1.37
N GLU A 15 31.28 -30.09 2.24
CA GLU A 15 30.95 -30.04 3.67
C GLU A 15 31.47 -28.77 4.35
N CYS A 16 32.74 -28.43 4.12
CA CYS A 16 33.34 -27.20 4.64
C CYS A 16 32.60 -25.96 4.14
N TRP A 17 32.25 -25.93 2.85
CA TRP A 17 31.48 -24.85 2.23
C TRP A 17 30.10 -24.68 2.87
N LEU A 18 29.38 -25.77 3.11
CA LEU A 18 28.07 -25.72 3.76
C LEU A 18 28.16 -25.26 5.22
N LYS A 19 29.20 -25.72 5.96
CA LYS A 19 29.48 -25.26 7.32
C LYS A 19 29.76 -23.76 7.34
N GLN A 20 30.56 -23.27 6.41
CA GLN A 20 30.87 -21.85 6.27
C GLN A 20 29.62 -21.03 5.97
N ILE A 21 28.77 -21.42 5.01
CA ILE A 21 27.51 -20.71 4.72
C ILE A 21 26.62 -20.62 5.96
N LYS A 22 26.56 -21.69 6.76
CA LYS A 22 25.76 -21.71 7.99
C LYS A 22 26.33 -20.72 9.01
N GLN A 23 27.65 -20.73 9.20
CA GLN A 23 28.36 -19.82 10.11
C GLN A 23 28.24 -18.36 9.67
N ASP A 24 28.40 -18.07 8.38
CA ASP A 24 28.30 -16.72 7.83
C ASP A 24 26.89 -16.12 8.05
N LYS A 25 25.84 -16.96 7.94
CA LYS A 25 24.46 -16.54 8.22
C LYS A 25 24.23 -16.24 9.69
N THR A 26 24.83 -17.01 10.60
CA THR A 26 24.71 -16.76 12.05
C THR A 26 25.50 -15.53 12.47
N ASP A 27 26.70 -15.35 11.93
CA ASP A 27 27.64 -14.29 12.32
C ASP A 27 27.29 -12.95 11.68
N ASN A 28 26.66 -12.98 10.50
CA ASN A 28 26.18 -11.79 9.82
C ASN A 28 24.66 -11.79 9.67
N PRO A 29 23.93 -11.30 10.70
CA PRO A 29 22.48 -11.14 10.64
C PRO A 29 21.99 -10.38 9.41
N ARG A 30 22.83 -9.51 8.79
CA ARG A 30 22.46 -8.77 7.58
C ARG A 30 22.26 -9.66 6.36
N LEU A 31 22.85 -10.86 6.33
CA LEU A 31 22.62 -11.84 5.26
C LEU A 31 21.23 -12.48 5.35
N GLU A 32 20.61 -12.48 6.53
CA GLU A 32 19.21 -12.91 6.71
C GLU A 32 18.19 -11.79 6.50
N ILE A 33 18.61 -10.52 6.62
CA ILE A 33 17.71 -9.37 6.45
C ILE A 33 17.21 -9.35 5.00
N ARG A 34 16.04 -9.96 4.79
CA ARG A 34 15.23 -9.72 3.60
C ARG A 34 14.98 -8.23 3.52
N ASN A 35 15.28 -7.64 2.37
CA ASN A 35 15.00 -6.24 2.11
C ASN A 35 13.55 -5.92 2.55
N ARG A 36 13.34 -4.80 3.24
CA ARG A 36 12.02 -4.38 3.77
C ARG A 36 10.92 -4.45 2.68
N TYR A 37 11.28 -4.20 1.42
CA TYR A 37 10.38 -4.33 0.28
C TYR A 37 9.94 -5.78 -0.02
N MET A 38 10.82 -6.77 0.18
CA MET A 38 10.47 -8.18 0.03
C MET A 38 9.55 -8.66 1.16
N GLU A 39 9.83 -8.25 2.40
CA GLU A 39 8.98 -8.60 3.54
C GLU A 39 7.57 -7.98 3.42
N ASN A 40 7.51 -6.69 3.06
CA ASN A 40 6.24 -5.99 2.85
C ASN A 40 5.51 -6.46 1.60
N GLY A 41 6.21 -6.90 0.55
CA GLY A 41 5.60 -7.42 -0.66
C GLY A 41 4.77 -8.68 -0.42
N ALA A 42 5.24 -9.58 0.45
CA ALA A 42 4.48 -10.78 0.84
C ALA A 42 3.18 -10.41 1.59
N LYS A 43 3.31 -9.56 2.62
CA LYS A 43 2.16 -9.07 3.41
C LYS A 43 1.18 -8.26 2.56
N SER A 44 1.66 -7.48 1.60
CA SER A 44 0.81 -6.69 0.69
C SER A 44 -0.02 -7.57 -0.25
N LYS A 45 0.53 -8.68 -0.75
CA LYS A 45 -0.22 -9.63 -1.59
C LYS A 45 -1.31 -10.34 -0.80
N GLU A 46 -1.00 -10.71 0.44
CA GLU A 46 -1.96 -11.34 1.35
C GLU A 46 -3.10 -10.38 1.72
N ASN A 47 -2.76 -9.16 2.15
CA ASN A 47 -3.74 -8.12 2.49
C ASN A 47 -4.57 -7.68 1.27
N GLY A 48 -4.00 -7.70 0.06
CA GLY A 48 -4.73 -7.41 -1.18
C GLY A 48 -5.84 -8.44 -1.47
N LYS A 49 -5.62 -9.72 -1.16
CA LYS A 49 -6.64 -10.77 -1.30
C LYS A 49 -7.79 -10.62 -0.29
N LEU A 50 -7.51 -10.05 0.87
CA LEU A 50 -8.49 -9.78 1.93
C LEU A 50 -9.29 -8.48 1.71
N GLY A 51 -9.21 -7.88 0.52
CA GLY A 51 -9.92 -6.64 0.20
C GLY A 51 -9.24 -5.36 0.68
N GLY A 52 -7.99 -5.44 1.17
CA GLY A 52 -7.23 -4.29 1.64
C GLY A 52 -7.77 -3.72 2.97
N ARG A 53 -7.50 -2.44 3.21
CA ARG A 53 -7.95 -1.77 4.43
C ARG A 53 -9.48 -1.64 4.42
N PRO A 54 -10.20 -2.16 5.44
CA PRO A 54 -11.65 -2.03 5.49
C PRO A 54 -12.04 -0.54 5.55
N ARG A 55 -12.99 -0.13 4.70
CA ARG A 55 -13.60 1.20 4.77
C ARG A 55 -14.43 1.25 6.06
N LYS A 56 -13.99 2.04 7.03
CA LYS A 56 -14.79 2.34 8.22
C LYS A 56 -15.85 3.36 7.83
N GLU A 57 -17.12 3.01 7.96
CA GLU A 57 -18.25 3.95 7.96
C GLU A 57 -18.23 4.76 9.28
N PRO A 58 -18.50 6.08 9.28
CA PRO A 58 -18.65 6.97 8.13
C PRO A 58 -17.28 7.24 7.49
N VAL A 59 -17.24 7.21 6.16
CA VAL A 59 -16.00 7.32 5.36
C VAL A 59 -15.26 8.64 5.63
N ASN A 60 -15.95 9.67 6.13
CA ASN A 60 -15.36 10.97 6.47
C ASN A 60 -15.99 11.64 7.71
N ASN A 61 -15.27 11.62 8.83
CA ASN A 61 -15.60 12.39 10.04
C ASN A 61 -15.11 13.86 9.98
N LEU A 62 -14.69 14.36 8.81
CA LEU A 62 -14.27 15.75 8.71
C LEU A 62 -15.47 16.70 8.96
N PRO A 63 -15.28 17.77 9.75
CA PRO A 63 -16.27 18.82 9.87
C PRO A 63 -16.49 19.46 8.49
N LEU A 64 -17.76 19.71 8.13
CA LEU A 64 -18.09 20.37 6.88
C LEU A 64 -17.61 21.82 6.93
N THR A 65 -16.97 22.27 5.86
CA THR A 65 -16.79 23.70 5.63
C THR A 65 -18.12 24.31 5.21
N LYS A 66 -18.30 25.63 5.38
CA LYS A 66 -19.54 26.34 4.98
C LYS A 66 -19.94 26.03 3.53
N ASP A 67 -18.98 26.06 2.61
CA ASP A 67 -19.18 25.71 1.21
C ASP A 67 -19.65 24.25 1.03
N ALA A 68 -19.09 23.31 1.79
CA ALA A 68 -19.48 21.90 1.72
C ALA A 68 -20.87 21.67 2.31
N GLU A 69 -21.29 22.41 3.33
CA GLU A 69 -22.66 22.36 3.85
C GLU A 69 -23.68 22.86 2.83
N VAL A 70 -23.38 23.96 2.15
CA VAL A 70 -24.24 24.53 1.11
C VAL A 70 -24.39 23.53 -0.04
N LEU A 71 -23.27 22.96 -0.49
CA LEU A 71 -23.28 21.91 -1.51
C LEU A 71 -24.06 20.67 -1.05
N ASN A 72 -23.91 20.25 0.22
CA ASN A 72 -24.66 19.11 0.78
C ASN A 72 -26.17 19.35 0.70
N ARG A 73 -26.64 20.53 1.12
CA ARG A 73 -28.07 20.89 1.08
C ARG A 73 -28.61 20.93 -0.35
N MET A 74 -27.83 21.44 -1.30
CA MET A 74 -28.22 21.45 -2.72
C MET A 74 -28.36 20.03 -3.28
N LEU A 75 -27.41 19.15 -2.98
CA LEU A 75 -27.44 17.74 -3.41
C LEU A 75 -28.58 16.95 -2.75
N GLN A 76 -28.86 17.20 -1.46
CA GLN A 76 -30.01 16.61 -0.76
C GLN A 76 -31.36 17.04 -1.39
N ARG A 77 -31.42 18.24 -1.96
CA ARG A 77 -32.58 18.73 -2.74
C ARG A 77 -32.63 18.20 -4.18
N LYS A 78 -31.87 17.15 -4.48
CA LYS A 78 -31.78 16.51 -5.81
C LYS A 78 -31.24 17.42 -6.92
N MET A 79 -30.51 18.49 -6.60
CA MET A 79 -29.76 19.23 -7.61
C MET A 79 -28.59 18.39 -8.14
N THR A 80 -28.26 18.56 -9.41
CA THR A 80 -27.05 17.93 -9.95
C THR A 80 -25.80 18.64 -9.41
N VAL A 81 -24.66 17.93 -9.37
CA VAL A 81 -23.38 18.51 -8.92
C VAL A 81 -22.96 19.69 -9.81
N THR A 82 -23.31 19.64 -11.09
CA THR A 82 -23.02 20.69 -12.05
C THR A 82 -23.86 21.94 -11.79
N ASP A 83 -25.17 21.78 -11.58
CA ASP A 83 -26.05 22.92 -11.34
C ASP A 83 -25.72 23.59 -10.01
N ALA A 84 -25.42 22.79 -8.99
CA ALA A 84 -24.96 23.31 -7.69
C ALA A 84 -23.64 24.08 -7.83
N ALA A 85 -22.70 23.61 -8.66
CA ALA A 85 -21.45 24.33 -8.92
C ALA A 85 -21.71 25.66 -9.62
N ASP A 86 -22.59 25.66 -10.63
CA ASP A 86 -22.93 26.84 -11.41
C ASP A 86 -23.64 27.88 -10.53
N ILE A 87 -24.58 27.47 -9.67
CA ILE A 87 -25.24 28.35 -8.67
C ILE A 87 -24.25 28.93 -7.67
N MET A 88 -23.28 28.13 -7.21
CA MET A 88 -22.25 28.57 -6.27
C MET A 88 -21.13 29.41 -6.93
N GLY A 89 -21.17 29.60 -8.25
CA GLY A 89 -20.11 30.29 -9.01
C GLY A 89 -18.76 29.57 -8.93
N LYS A 90 -18.76 28.24 -8.79
CA LYS A 90 -17.55 27.41 -8.67
C LYS A 90 -17.40 26.52 -9.91
N SER A 91 -16.18 26.04 -10.13
CA SER A 91 -15.95 25.09 -11.21
C SER A 91 -16.57 23.73 -10.92
N LYS A 92 -17.03 23.04 -11.97
CA LYS A 92 -17.55 21.66 -11.87
C LYS A 92 -16.55 20.72 -11.20
N LYS A 93 -15.26 20.83 -11.56
CA LYS A 93 -14.17 20.05 -10.96
C LYS A 93 -14.08 20.27 -9.44
N TRP A 94 -14.23 21.50 -8.97
CA TRP A 94 -14.24 21.79 -7.54
C TRP A 94 -15.39 21.08 -6.83
N ALA A 95 -16.61 21.14 -7.38
CA ALA A 95 -17.78 20.51 -6.77
C ALA A 95 -17.66 18.97 -6.73
N PHE A 96 -17.14 18.35 -7.79
CA PHE A 96 -16.84 16.91 -7.80
C PHE A 96 -15.79 16.52 -6.76
N ASN A 97 -14.71 17.29 -6.65
CA ASN A 97 -13.68 17.07 -5.63
C ASN A 97 -14.24 17.25 -4.22
N MET A 98 -15.12 18.23 -4.02
CA MET A 98 -15.75 18.51 -2.74
C MET A 98 -16.70 17.39 -2.33
N LYS A 99 -17.54 16.94 -3.27
CA LYS A 99 -18.41 15.77 -3.11
C LYS A 99 -17.61 14.55 -2.69
N LYS A 100 -16.52 14.24 -3.41
CA LYS A 100 -15.66 13.09 -3.11
C LYS A 100 -14.91 13.24 -1.78
N LYS A 101 -14.46 14.46 -1.46
CA LYS A 101 -13.67 14.75 -0.26
C LYS A 101 -14.49 14.60 1.02
N TYR A 102 -15.76 15.00 1.01
CA TYR A 102 -16.63 14.95 2.19
C TYR A 102 -17.68 13.84 2.15
N ASP A 103 -17.72 13.08 1.05
CA ASP A 103 -18.69 12.03 0.76
C ASP A 103 -20.14 12.54 0.77
N LEU A 104 -20.40 13.58 -0.03
CA LEU A 104 -21.73 14.20 -0.14
C LEU A 104 -22.62 13.49 -1.18
N PRO A 105 -23.95 13.48 -1.03
CA PRO A 105 -24.69 13.98 0.11
C PRO A 105 -24.60 13.05 1.33
N ARG A 106 -24.53 13.64 2.52
CA ARG A 106 -24.54 12.92 3.81
C ARG A 106 -25.50 13.55 4.80
#